data_AF-A0A2T6BIY6-F1
#
_entry.id   AF-A0A2T6BIY6-F1
#
_cell.length_a   1.000
_cell.length_b   1.000
_cell.length_c   1.000
_cell.angle_alpha   90.00
_cell.angle_beta   90.00
_cell.angle_gamma   90.00
#
_symmetry.space_group_name_H-M   'P 1'
#
loop_
_entity.id
_entity.type
_entity.pdbx_description
1 polymer ?
#
loop_
_entity_poly.entity_id
_entity_poly.type
_entity_poly.pdbx_seq_one_letter_code
_entity_poly.pdbx_strand_id
1 'polypeptide(L)'
;MKTIFAAALVAATCSAASAATFTYTFTAVSGPGTNDSSFDSTVDVARALTEISGTLVLDDTLLRAPTANIAFYAAPVVTIDGFDMTLFDTLPFELGLGNDVGNPIVDGLGASTVAFNGIGISNQLTFGLIDSTATAFSSNAFPTVIDLGAFDIAEISLFSLSRDANGRNGAEQQIFDITELDLVEPVPLPATALLLLAGVGGLGALRRRRKSRD
;
A
#
# COMPACT_ATOMS: atom_id res chain seq x y z
N MET A 1 4.43 16.28 -50.48
CA MET A 1 3.97 16.52 -49.09
C MET A 1 3.30 15.27 -48.51
N LYS A 2 4.05 14.17 -48.29
CA LYS A 2 3.50 12.89 -47.74
C LYS A 2 4.25 12.39 -46.49
N THR A 3 5.28 13.10 -46.04
CA THR A 3 6.22 12.65 -45.01
C THR A 3 5.95 13.21 -43.61
N ILE A 4 4.99 14.13 -43.42
CA ILE A 4 4.75 14.78 -42.12
C ILE A 4 3.73 14.02 -41.26
N PHE A 5 2.89 13.17 -41.84
CA PHE A 5 1.88 12.43 -41.06
C PHE A 5 2.41 11.20 -40.30
N ALA A 6 3.60 10.70 -40.63
CA ALA A 6 4.17 9.53 -39.95
C ALA A 6 4.82 9.86 -38.59
N ALA A 7 5.28 11.10 -38.38
CA ALA A 7 5.97 11.49 -37.15
C ALA A 7 5.02 11.77 -35.97
N ALA A 8 3.77 12.12 -36.24
CA ALA A 8 2.79 12.43 -35.18
C ALA A 8 2.16 11.17 -34.54
N LEU A 9 2.22 10.02 -35.22
CA LEU A 9 1.66 8.76 -34.69
C LEU A 9 2.65 8.03 -33.76
N VAL A 10 3.96 8.20 -33.97
CA VAL A 10 5.02 7.54 -33.17
C VAL A 10 5.23 8.22 -31.81
N ALA A 11 4.90 9.51 -31.69
CA ALA A 11 4.98 10.23 -30.41
C ALA A 11 3.84 9.88 -29.42
N ALA A 12 2.84 9.09 -29.84
CA ALA A 12 1.70 8.71 -29.02
C ALA A 12 1.85 7.34 -28.33
N THR A 13 2.92 6.57 -28.61
CA THR A 13 3.07 5.19 -28.11
C THR A 13 4.14 5.03 -27.03
N CYS A 14 4.90 6.07 -26.70
CA CYS A 14 5.83 6.07 -25.57
C CYS A 14 5.18 6.75 -24.36
N SER A 15 4.01 6.25 -23.93
CA SER A 15 3.59 6.47 -22.54
C SER A 15 4.58 5.72 -21.66
N ALA A 16 5.46 6.43 -20.95
CA ALA A 16 6.15 5.84 -19.82
C ALA A 16 5.08 5.14 -18.96
N ALA A 17 5.27 3.86 -18.65
CA ALA A 17 4.38 3.18 -17.72
C ALA A 17 4.44 3.98 -16.42
N SER A 18 3.38 4.75 -16.15
CA SER A 18 3.21 5.41 -14.87
C SER A 18 3.05 4.30 -13.85
N ALA A 19 3.67 4.46 -12.68
CA ALA A 19 3.34 3.64 -11.54
C ALA A 19 1.82 3.67 -11.32
N ALA A 20 1.25 2.50 -11.08
CA ALA A 20 -0.13 2.31 -10.74
C ALA A 20 -0.29 2.32 -9.21
N THR A 21 -1.37 2.95 -8.77
CA THR A 21 -1.80 2.92 -7.38
C THR A 21 -3.01 2.00 -7.25
N PHE A 22 -2.96 1.11 -6.27
CA PHE A 22 -4.03 0.17 -5.95
C PHE A 22 -4.60 0.52 -4.58
N THR A 23 -5.89 0.82 -4.52
CA THR A 23 -6.57 1.12 -3.27
C THR A 23 -7.41 -0.08 -2.87
N TYR A 24 -7.25 -0.56 -1.65
CA TYR A 24 -8.05 -1.61 -1.06
C TYR A 24 -8.85 -1.08 0.12
N THR A 25 -10.05 -1.59 0.32
CA THR A 25 -10.76 -1.52 1.61
C THR A 25 -10.54 -2.82 2.36
N PHE A 26 -10.39 -2.74 3.68
CA PHE A 26 -10.26 -3.95 4.51
C PHE A 26 -11.21 -3.92 5.70
N THR A 27 -11.55 -5.12 6.17
CA THR A 27 -12.19 -5.38 7.47
C THR A 27 -11.33 -6.40 8.20
N ALA A 28 -11.06 -6.16 9.49
CA ALA A 28 -10.28 -7.06 10.33
C ALA A 28 -10.87 -7.20 11.73
N VAL A 29 -10.86 -8.42 12.27
CA VAL A 29 -11.43 -8.74 13.59
C VAL A 29 -10.34 -8.88 14.63
N SER A 30 -10.64 -8.54 15.88
CA SER A 30 -9.68 -8.63 16.98
C SER A 30 -9.21 -10.07 17.17
N GLY A 31 -7.89 -10.25 17.06
CA GLY A 31 -7.19 -11.50 17.29
C GLY A 31 -6.42 -11.49 18.62
N PRO A 32 -5.41 -12.37 18.76
CA PRO A 32 -4.56 -12.43 19.94
C PRO A 32 -3.84 -11.11 20.24
N GLY A 33 -3.49 -10.91 21.50
CA GLY A 33 -2.72 -9.74 21.93
C GLY A 33 -1.99 -10.00 23.24
N THR A 34 -1.01 -9.15 23.52
CA THR A 34 -0.30 -9.08 24.80
C THR A 34 -0.61 -7.75 25.48
N ASN A 35 -0.55 -7.75 26.81
CA ASN A 35 -0.85 -6.58 27.63
C ASN A 35 0.27 -6.37 28.65
N ASP A 36 0.68 -5.10 28.75
CA ASP A 36 1.57 -4.55 29.74
C ASP A 36 0.93 -3.28 30.31
N SER A 37 0.22 -3.45 31.42
CA SER A 37 -0.48 -2.37 32.11
C SER A 37 0.44 -1.33 32.77
N SER A 38 1.75 -1.37 32.52
CA SER A 38 2.71 -0.41 33.09
C SER A 38 2.80 0.91 32.33
N PHE A 39 2.20 1.00 31.15
CA PHE A 39 2.10 2.22 30.35
C PHE A 39 0.76 2.25 29.59
N ASP A 40 0.35 3.44 29.13
CA ASP A 40 -0.84 3.63 28.30
C ASP A 40 -0.38 3.80 26.84
N SER A 41 -0.85 2.94 25.94
CA SER A 41 -0.35 2.83 24.59
C SER A 41 -1.45 2.88 23.52
N THR A 42 -1.06 2.96 22.24
CA THR A 42 -2.04 2.81 21.13
C THR A 42 -2.64 1.41 21.11
N VAL A 43 -1.92 0.41 21.61
CA VAL A 43 -2.42 -0.95 21.74
C VAL A 43 -3.55 -1.02 22.77
N ASP A 44 -3.51 -0.26 23.87
CA ASP A 44 -4.61 -0.21 24.84
C ASP A 44 -5.91 0.32 24.23
N VAL A 45 -5.80 1.37 23.40
CA VAL A 45 -6.95 1.92 22.65
C VAL A 45 -7.47 0.90 21.66
N ALA A 46 -6.59 0.27 20.89
CA ALA A 46 -6.97 -0.71 19.87
C ALA A 46 -7.60 -1.97 20.47
N ARG A 47 -7.14 -2.42 21.65
CA ARG A 47 -7.64 -3.64 22.32
C ARG A 47 -9.11 -3.53 22.73
N ALA A 48 -9.65 -2.32 22.87
CA ALA A 48 -11.06 -2.10 23.11
C ALA A 48 -11.94 -2.33 21.86
N LEU A 49 -11.32 -2.40 20.67
CA LEU A 49 -12.00 -2.60 19.39
C LEU A 49 -12.09 -4.10 19.10
N THR A 50 -13.29 -4.57 18.80
CA THR A 50 -13.52 -5.96 18.37
C THR A 50 -13.34 -6.14 16.86
N GLU A 51 -13.41 -5.04 16.12
CA GLU A 51 -13.33 -4.98 14.66
C GLU A 51 -12.76 -3.62 14.26
N ILE A 52 -11.97 -3.60 13.20
CA ILE A 52 -11.46 -2.40 12.54
C ILE A 52 -11.70 -2.47 11.04
N SER A 53 -11.93 -1.32 10.42
CA SER A 53 -12.01 -1.16 8.98
C SER A 53 -11.12 -0.02 8.51
N GLY A 54 -10.81 0.04 7.22
CA GLY A 54 -10.08 1.17 6.67
C GLY A 54 -9.63 0.98 5.23
N THR A 55 -8.60 1.72 4.84
CA THR A 55 -8.04 1.65 3.49
C THR A 55 -6.54 1.36 3.49
N LEU A 56 -6.11 0.56 2.51
CA LEU A 56 -4.72 0.25 2.19
C LEU A 56 -4.45 0.73 0.77
N VAL A 57 -3.53 1.67 0.61
CA VAL A 57 -3.12 2.18 -0.71
C VAL A 57 -1.71 1.70 -1.00
N LEU A 58 -1.56 0.92 -2.06
CA LEU A 58 -0.30 0.36 -2.52
C LEU A 58 0.16 1.07 -3.80
N ASP A 59 1.47 1.29 -3.94
CA ASP A 59 2.08 1.93 -5.11
C ASP A 59 3.13 0.97 -5.70
N ASP A 60 2.96 0.59 -6.97
CA ASP A 60 3.84 -0.36 -7.66
C ASP A 60 5.18 0.24 -8.14
N THR A 61 5.50 1.46 -7.72
CA THR A 61 6.82 2.07 -7.96
C THR A 61 7.91 1.21 -7.33
N LEU A 62 8.62 0.47 -8.16
CA LEU A 62 9.75 -0.35 -7.75
C LEU A 62 10.91 0.55 -7.29
N LEU A 63 11.23 0.53 -5.99
CA LEU A 63 12.34 1.28 -5.41
C LEU A 63 13.68 0.55 -5.59
N ARG A 64 13.65 -0.78 -5.49
CA ARG A 64 14.84 -1.63 -5.60
C ARG A 64 14.55 -2.87 -6.41
N ALA A 65 15.44 -3.15 -7.37
CA ALA A 65 15.37 -4.38 -8.15
C ALA A 65 15.39 -5.61 -7.21
N PRO A 66 14.69 -6.70 -7.59
CA PRO A 66 14.62 -7.89 -6.74
C PRO A 66 16.01 -8.42 -6.38
N THR A 67 16.25 -8.65 -5.09
CA THR A 67 17.50 -9.27 -4.62
C THR A 67 17.17 -10.65 -4.08
N ALA A 68 17.72 -11.69 -4.70
CA ALA A 68 17.46 -13.10 -4.42
C ALA A 68 16.00 -13.55 -4.62
N ASN A 69 15.01 -12.92 -3.98
CA ASN A 69 13.58 -13.25 -4.05
C ASN A 69 12.65 -12.15 -3.49
N ILE A 70 13.15 -10.93 -3.21
CA ILE A 70 12.34 -9.86 -2.62
C ILE A 70 12.46 -8.60 -3.46
N ALA A 71 11.33 -8.02 -3.85
CA ALA A 71 11.21 -6.69 -4.42
C ALA A 71 10.78 -5.68 -3.35
N PHE A 72 11.31 -4.46 -3.44
CA PHE A 72 10.91 -3.36 -2.56
C PHE A 72 10.19 -2.29 -3.36
N TYR A 73 8.95 -2.03 -2.96
CA TYR A 73 8.07 -1.06 -3.59
C TYR A 73 7.92 0.19 -2.73
N ALA A 74 7.31 1.20 -3.35
CA ALA A 74 6.90 2.40 -2.65
C ALA A 74 6.03 2.04 -1.45
N ALA A 75 6.17 2.92 -0.48
CA ALA A 75 5.58 2.87 0.82
C ALA A 75 4.03 2.73 0.72
N PRO A 76 3.35 1.72 1.32
CA PRO A 76 1.88 1.63 1.43
C PRO A 76 1.22 2.57 2.44
N VAL A 77 0.21 3.33 2.05
CA VAL A 77 -0.53 4.19 2.97
C VAL A 77 -1.68 3.38 3.61
N VAL A 78 -1.65 3.24 4.93
CA VAL A 78 -2.71 2.58 5.71
C VAL A 78 -3.52 3.64 6.45
N THR A 79 -4.83 3.50 6.43
CA THR A 79 -5.75 4.24 7.29
C THR A 79 -6.66 3.25 8.01
N ILE A 80 -6.96 3.52 9.28
CA ILE A 80 -7.91 2.75 10.07
C ILE A 80 -9.00 3.72 10.53
N ASP A 81 -10.25 3.40 10.23
CA ASP A 81 -11.40 4.24 10.54
C ASP A 81 -11.55 4.40 12.06
N GLY A 82 -11.67 5.65 12.51
CA GLY A 82 -11.80 5.96 13.94
C GLY A 82 -10.51 5.78 14.76
N PHE A 83 -9.38 5.46 14.12
CA PHE A 83 -8.08 5.36 14.77
C PHE A 83 -7.17 6.53 14.39
N ASP A 84 -6.48 7.12 15.37
CA ASP A 84 -5.53 8.20 15.11
C ASP A 84 -4.20 7.63 14.60
N MET A 85 -4.03 7.63 13.28
CA MET A 85 -2.82 7.14 12.62
C MET A 85 -1.61 8.05 12.87
N THR A 86 -1.78 9.27 13.39
CA THR A 86 -0.66 10.17 13.71
C THR A 86 0.16 9.70 14.90
N LEU A 87 -0.34 8.72 15.66
CA LEU A 87 0.34 8.09 16.78
C LEU A 87 1.40 7.07 16.34
N PHE A 88 1.43 6.69 15.06
CA PHE A 88 2.48 5.86 14.48
C PHE A 88 3.51 6.77 13.79
N ASP A 89 4.79 6.55 14.08
CA ASP A 89 5.86 7.33 13.47
C ASP A 89 5.88 7.12 11.95
N THR A 90 5.85 8.23 11.20
CA THR A 90 5.82 8.26 9.73
C THR A 90 7.20 8.04 9.10
N LEU A 91 8.01 7.13 9.65
CA LEU A 91 9.27 6.78 8.99
C LEU A 91 8.97 6.14 7.62
N PRO A 92 9.76 6.43 6.58
CA PRO A 92 9.50 5.90 5.25
C PRO A 92 9.50 4.37 5.29
N PHE A 93 8.34 3.82 4.94
CA PHE A 93 8.04 2.40 4.87
C PHE A 93 8.48 1.89 3.49
N GLU A 94 9.09 0.70 3.42
CA GLU A 94 9.26 -0.01 2.16
C GLU A 94 8.31 -1.21 2.19
N LEU A 95 7.61 -1.43 1.08
CA LEU A 95 6.77 -2.61 0.92
C LEU A 95 7.62 -3.75 0.41
N GLY A 96 7.84 -4.75 1.27
CA GLY A 96 8.48 -5.99 0.87
C GLY A 96 7.46 -6.87 0.18
N LEU A 97 7.74 -7.25 -1.07
CA LEU A 97 7.07 -8.35 -1.74
C LEU A 97 8.09 -9.46 -1.95
N GLY A 98 7.91 -10.56 -1.21
CA GLY A 98 8.73 -11.76 -1.32
C GLY A 98 8.03 -12.82 -2.15
N ASN A 99 8.79 -13.49 -3.02
CA ASN A 99 8.42 -14.77 -3.60
C ASN A 99 9.63 -15.70 -3.58
N ASP A 100 9.67 -16.61 -2.61
CA ASP A 100 10.77 -17.54 -2.41
C ASP A 100 10.29 -19.00 -2.43
N VAL A 101 10.43 -19.64 -3.59
CA VAL A 101 10.08 -21.05 -3.79
C VAL A 101 11.02 -22.01 -3.02
N GLY A 102 12.11 -21.52 -2.41
CA GLY A 102 13.13 -22.32 -1.71
C GLY A 102 13.25 -22.07 -0.21
N ASN A 103 12.53 -21.07 0.34
CA ASN A 103 12.52 -20.74 1.75
C ASN A 103 11.08 -20.86 2.26
N PRO A 104 10.79 -21.67 3.30
CA PRO A 104 9.43 -21.81 3.87
C PRO A 104 8.92 -20.51 4.55
N ILE A 105 9.58 -19.39 4.29
CA ILE A 105 9.24 -18.02 4.63
C ILE A 105 9.43 -17.23 3.31
N VAL A 106 8.49 -16.66 2.58
CA VAL A 106 7.04 -16.45 2.65
C VAL A 106 6.70 -15.82 1.28
N ASP A 107 5.65 -16.25 0.57
CA ASP A 107 5.00 -15.36 -0.39
C ASP A 107 4.24 -14.32 0.43
N GLY A 108 4.66 -13.06 0.42
CA GLY A 108 4.08 -12.12 1.35
C GLY A 108 4.29 -10.66 1.07
N LEU A 109 3.38 -9.90 1.66
CA LEU A 109 3.30 -8.45 1.59
C LEU A 109 3.46 -7.92 3.01
N GLY A 110 4.53 -7.16 3.25
CA GLY A 110 4.84 -6.64 4.57
C GLY A 110 5.23 -5.17 4.57
N ALA A 111 4.71 -4.42 5.54
CA ALA A 111 5.19 -3.09 5.88
C ALA A 111 5.30 -2.94 7.40
N SER A 112 6.31 -2.23 7.89
CA SER A 112 6.56 -2.04 9.32
C SER A 112 7.19 -0.69 9.60
N THR A 113 6.72 0.01 10.63
CA THR A 113 7.37 1.23 11.15
C THR A 113 8.13 0.91 12.43
N VAL A 114 9.37 1.40 12.58
CA VAL A 114 10.10 1.32 13.85
C VAL A 114 10.91 2.59 14.04
N ALA A 115 10.57 3.40 15.04
CA ALA A 115 11.46 4.43 15.54
C ALA A 115 11.58 4.30 17.06
N PHE A 116 12.70 3.77 17.54
CA PHE A 116 13.00 3.76 18.97
C PHE A 116 14.21 4.64 19.25
N ASN A 117 13.99 5.86 19.72
CA ASN A 117 15.06 6.84 19.98
C ASN A 117 15.09 7.32 21.44
N GLY A 118 14.94 6.41 22.41
CA GLY A 118 15.28 6.69 23.81
C GLY A 118 14.19 6.35 24.83
N ILE A 119 13.97 7.24 25.79
CA ILE A 119 12.90 7.14 26.80
C ILE A 119 11.59 7.61 26.15
N GLY A 120 10.52 6.83 26.29
CA GLY A 120 9.22 7.12 25.68
C GLY A 120 8.48 5.88 25.21
N ILE A 121 7.43 6.09 24.42
CA ILE A 121 6.63 5.05 23.76
C ILE A 121 6.86 5.16 22.25
N SER A 122 7.07 4.03 21.60
CA SER A 122 7.16 3.87 20.16
C SER A 122 6.05 2.95 19.70
N ASN A 123 5.30 3.37 18.68
CA ASN A 123 4.21 2.58 18.12
C ASN A 123 4.59 2.13 16.71
N GLN A 124 4.30 0.87 16.44
CA GLN A 124 4.53 0.18 15.20
C GLN A 124 3.20 -0.34 14.68
N LEU A 125 2.99 -0.16 13.38
CA LEU A 125 1.93 -0.82 12.64
C LEU A 125 2.59 -1.76 11.64
N THR A 126 2.08 -2.99 11.58
CA THR A 126 2.46 -3.98 10.60
C THR A 126 1.23 -4.47 9.87
N PHE A 127 1.27 -4.42 8.54
CA PHE A 127 0.32 -5.10 7.67
C PHE A 127 1.06 -6.30 7.07
N GLY A 128 0.52 -7.50 7.25
CA GLY A 128 1.18 -8.74 6.86
C GLY A 128 0.23 -9.67 6.13
N LEU A 129 0.61 -10.09 4.92
CA LEU A 129 0.05 -11.25 4.23
C LEU A 129 1.16 -12.28 4.09
N ILE A 130 0.91 -13.50 4.52
CA ILE A 130 1.91 -14.58 4.54
C ILE A 130 1.29 -15.87 4.01
N ASP A 131 1.89 -16.41 2.96
CA ASP A 131 1.65 -17.76 2.49
C ASP A 131 2.92 -18.61 2.71
N SER A 132 2.79 -19.67 3.51
CA SER A 132 3.86 -20.61 3.84
C SER A 132 4.10 -21.65 2.75
N THR A 133 3.21 -21.74 1.76
CA THR A 133 3.29 -22.69 0.65
C THR A 133 4.02 -22.14 -0.58
N ALA A 134 4.27 -20.82 -0.63
CA ALA A 134 4.87 -20.11 -1.76
C ALA A 134 4.11 -20.33 -3.08
N THR A 135 2.78 -20.22 -3.02
CA THR A 135 1.86 -20.33 -4.15
C THR A 135 0.99 -19.09 -4.37
N ALA A 136 0.89 -18.19 -3.40
CA ALA A 136 0.11 -16.96 -3.49
C ALA A 136 0.64 -15.99 -4.56
N PHE A 137 1.96 -15.98 -4.80
CA PHE A 137 2.57 -15.19 -5.86
C PHE A 137 3.33 -16.08 -6.84
N SER A 138 3.22 -15.75 -8.13
CA SER A 138 3.98 -16.43 -9.19
C SER A 138 5.25 -15.69 -9.62
N SER A 139 5.47 -14.47 -9.12
CA SER A 139 6.67 -13.67 -9.37
C SER A 139 6.86 -12.57 -8.32
N ASN A 140 7.98 -11.85 -8.38
CA ASN A 140 8.24 -10.64 -7.59
C ASN A 140 7.65 -9.36 -8.20
N ALA A 141 6.80 -9.46 -9.24
CA ALA A 141 6.08 -8.31 -9.76
C ALA A 141 4.87 -8.00 -8.88
N PHE A 142 4.52 -6.71 -8.78
CA PHE A 142 3.39 -6.28 -7.97
C PHE A 142 2.08 -6.90 -8.48
N PRO A 143 1.30 -7.57 -7.63
CA PRO A 143 0.06 -8.21 -8.04
C PRO A 143 -1.01 -7.14 -8.28
N THR A 144 -1.76 -7.26 -9.37
CA THR A 144 -2.91 -6.37 -9.64
C THR A 144 -4.14 -6.72 -8.81
N VAL A 145 -4.20 -7.95 -8.29
CA VAL A 145 -5.28 -8.47 -7.43
C VAL A 145 -4.64 -9.30 -6.33
N ILE A 146 -5.06 -9.08 -5.09
CA ILE A 146 -4.66 -9.86 -3.91
C ILE A 146 -5.84 -10.74 -3.52
N ASP A 147 -5.67 -12.06 -3.55
CA ASP A 147 -6.66 -13.02 -3.05
C ASP A 147 -6.29 -13.41 -1.62
N LEU A 148 -7.08 -12.95 -0.64
CA LEU A 148 -6.85 -13.31 0.77
C LEU A 148 -6.85 -14.82 1.02
N GLY A 149 -7.63 -15.59 0.25
CA GLY A 149 -7.71 -17.03 0.41
C GLY A 149 -6.44 -17.79 0.04
N ALA A 150 -5.48 -17.12 -0.59
CA ALA A 150 -4.17 -17.67 -0.93
C ALA A 150 -3.15 -17.55 0.22
N PHE A 151 -3.45 -16.81 1.28
CA PHE A 151 -2.53 -16.59 2.40
C PHE A 151 -2.97 -17.39 3.63
N ASP A 152 -1.99 -17.96 4.35
CA ASP A 152 -2.21 -18.65 5.62
C ASP A 152 -2.44 -17.66 6.77
N ILE A 153 -1.82 -16.48 6.67
CA ILE A 153 -1.95 -15.39 7.64
C ILE A 153 -2.24 -14.11 6.87
N ALA A 154 -3.29 -13.40 7.28
CA ALA A 154 -3.60 -12.05 6.84
C ALA A 154 -3.92 -11.22 8.07
N GLU A 155 -3.02 -10.31 8.46
CA GLU A 155 -3.13 -9.61 9.73
C GLU A 155 -2.68 -8.14 9.67
N ILE A 156 -3.26 -7.36 10.58
CA ILE A 156 -2.76 -6.04 10.99
C ILE A 156 -2.29 -6.19 12.44
N SER A 157 -0.99 -6.04 12.67
CA SER A 157 -0.42 -6.05 14.01
C SER A 157 -0.06 -4.64 14.45
N LEU A 158 -0.63 -4.21 15.57
CA LEU A 158 -0.23 -2.99 16.27
C LEU A 158 0.70 -3.39 17.42
N PHE A 159 1.83 -2.74 17.52
CA PHE A 159 2.84 -3.04 18.51
C PHE A 159 3.33 -1.76 19.18
N SER A 160 3.40 -1.76 20.50
CA SER A 160 3.91 -0.62 21.27
C SER A 160 5.08 -1.06 22.13
N LEU A 161 6.18 -0.32 22.04
CA LEU A 161 7.35 -0.46 22.90
C LEU A 161 7.44 0.75 23.81
N SER A 162 7.67 0.54 25.10
CA SER A 162 7.98 1.63 26.03
C SER A 162 9.34 1.44 26.67
N ARG A 163 9.99 2.55 27.02
CA ARG A 163 11.11 2.57 27.96
C ARG A 163 10.95 3.71 28.94
N ASP A 164 10.96 3.38 30.23
CA ASP A 164 10.90 4.38 31.30
C ASP A 164 12.27 5.02 31.57
N ALA A 165 12.29 6.06 32.41
CA ALA A 165 13.52 6.75 32.80
C ALA A 165 14.52 5.87 33.59
N ASN A 166 14.07 4.72 34.11
CA ASN A 166 14.91 3.75 34.82
C ASN A 166 15.44 2.66 33.88
N GLY A 167 15.13 2.72 32.58
CA GLY A 167 15.52 1.72 31.59
C GLY A 167 14.69 0.43 31.62
N ARG A 168 13.54 0.42 32.32
CA ARG A 168 12.58 -0.69 32.21
C ARG A 168 11.90 -0.60 30.85
N ASN A 169 11.79 -1.74 30.18
CA ASN A 169 11.09 -1.83 28.90
C ASN A 169 9.73 -2.49 29.12
N GLY A 170 8.73 -1.96 28.43
CA GLY A 170 7.43 -2.60 28.28
C GLY A 170 7.15 -2.88 26.81
N ALA A 171 6.34 -3.89 26.53
CA ALA A 171 5.98 -4.27 25.17
C ALA A 171 4.56 -4.81 25.15
N GLU A 172 3.77 -4.31 24.21
CA GLU A 172 2.39 -4.73 23.99
C GLU A 172 2.12 -4.94 22.51
N GLN A 173 1.19 -5.85 22.23
CA GLN A 173 0.77 -6.16 20.87
C GLN A 173 -0.74 -6.38 20.83
N GLN A 174 -1.37 -5.92 19.75
CA GLN A 174 -2.71 -6.34 19.37
C GLN A 174 -2.70 -6.74 17.90
N ILE A 175 -3.19 -7.94 17.60
CA ILE A 175 -3.35 -8.45 16.25
C ILE A 175 -4.81 -8.31 15.83
N PHE A 176 -5.04 -7.96 14.57
CA PHE A 176 -6.34 -8.02 13.92
C PHE A 176 -6.24 -8.92 12.69
N ASP A 177 -7.05 -9.97 12.64
CA ASP A 177 -7.10 -10.89 11.51
C ASP A 177 -7.93 -10.26 10.38
N ILE A 178 -7.34 -10.06 9.20
CA ILE A 178 -8.01 -9.48 8.04
C ILE A 178 -8.99 -10.51 7.49
N THR A 179 -10.27 -10.20 7.53
CA THR A 179 -11.34 -11.08 7.04
C THR A 179 -11.84 -10.71 5.64
N GLU A 180 -11.60 -9.47 5.22
CA GLU A 180 -12.03 -8.92 3.93
C GLU A 180 -10.98 -7.94 3.41
N LEU A 181 -10.68 -8.00 2.12
CA LEU A 181 -9.76 -7.11 1.42
C LEU A 181 -10.23 -6.99 -0.04
N ASP A 182 -10.84 -5.87 -0.35
CA ASP A 182 -11.44 -5.63 -1.66
C ASP A 182 -10.70 -4.54 -2.41
N LEU A 183 -10.37 -4.82 -3.68
CA LEU A 183 -9.82 -3.81 -4.57
C LEU A 183 -10.90 -2.78 -4.92
N VAL A 184 -10.62 -1.52 -4.62
CA VAL A 184 -11.44 -0.38 -5.03
C VAL A 184 -11.09 -0.06 -6.48
N GLU A 185 -11.95 -0.51 -7.39
CA GLU A 185 -11.82 -0.21 -8.82
C GLU A 185 -11.75 1.31 -9.05
N PRO A 186 -10.77 1.81 -9.83
CA PRO A 186 -10.72 3.21 -10.19
C PRO A 186 -12.05 3.64 -10.81
N VAL A 187 -12.68 4.66 -10.24
CA VAL A 187 -13.93 5.20 -10.79
C VAL A 187 -13.63 5.71 -12.19
N PRO A 188 -14.24 5.14 -13.25
CA PRO A 188 -14.00 5.61 -14.61
C PRO A 188 -14.30 7.11 -14.65
N LEU A 189 -13.36 7.90 -15.16
CA LEU A 189 -13.59 9.33 -15.34
C LEU A 189 -14.93 9.50 -16.07
N PRO A 190 -15.83 10.36 -15.59
CA PRO A 190 -17.09 10.59 -16.25
C PRO A 190 -16.82 10.87 -17.73
N ALA A 191 -17.54 10.18 -18.63
CA ALA A 191 -17.33 10.33 -20.07
C ALA A 191 -17.38 11.80 -20.54
N THR A 192 -18.03 12.66 -19.75
CA THR A 192 -18.07 14.12 -19.92
C THR A 192 -16.70 14.80 -19.82
N ALA A 193 -15.79 14.35 -18.94
CA ALA A 193 -14.44 14.90 -18.82
C ALA A 193 -13.62 14.58 -20.07
N LEU A 194 -13.70 13.33 -20.56
CA LEU A 194 -13.04 12.93 -21.81
C LEU A 194 -13.65 13.64 -23.02
N LEU A 195 -14.99 13.77 -23.07
CA LEU A 195 -15.68 14.50 -24.13
C LEU A 195 -15.30 15.99 -24.13
N LEU A 196 -15.16 16.60 -22.95
CA LEU A 196 -14.73 17.98 -22.80
C LEU A 196 -13.29 18.16 -23.30
N LEU A 197 -12.37 17.27 -22.90
CA LEU A 197 -10.98 17.28 -23.38
C LEU A 197 -10.91 17.09 -24.90
N ALA A 198 -11.68 16.15 -25.44
CA ALA A 198 -11.80 15.94 -26.88
C ALA A 198 -12.39 17.17 -27.59
N GLY A 199 -13.40 17.81 -27.01
CA GLY A 199 -14.03 19.02 -27.52
C GLY A 199 -13.06 20.21 -27.55
N VAL A 200 -12.35 20.47 -26.45
CA VAL A 200 -11.34 21.53 -26.34
C VAL A 200 -10.16 21.27 -27.31
N GLY A 201 -9.70 20.02 -27.39
CA GLY A 201 -8.67 19.60 -28.34
C GLY A 201 -9.10 19.81 -29.80
N GLY A 202 -10.34 19.44 -30.13
CA GLY A 202 -10.95 19.64 -31.45
C GLY A 202 -11.05 21.12 -31.83
N LEU A 203 -11.53 21.96 -30.91
CA LEU A 203 -11.60 23.42 -31.12
C LEU A 203 -10.22 24.04 -31.31
N GLY A 204 -9.22 23.62 -30.52
CA GLY A 204 -7.84 24.06 -30.67
C GLY A 204 -7.25 23.71 -32.03
N ALA A 205 -7.49 22.49 -32.52
CA ALA A 205 -7.05 22.04 -33.84
C ALA A 205 -7.72 22.85 -34.98
N LEU A 206 -9.02 23.12 -34.87
CA LEU A 206 -9.75 23.93 -35.85
C LEU A 206 -9.22 25.37 -35.91
N ARG A 207 -8.88 25.97 -34.77
CA ARG A 207 -8.30 27.33 -34.71
C ARG A 207 -6.95 27.40 -35.43
N ARG A 208 -6.08 26.39 -35.27
CA ARG A 208 -4.77 26.35 -35.94
C ARG A 208 -4.90 26.25 -37.46
N ARG A 209 -5.89 25.51 -37.97
CA ARG A 209 -6.12 25.38 -39.42
C ARG A 209 -6.52 26.68 -40.10
N ARG A 210 -7.19 27.60 -39.40
CA ARG A 210 -7.57 28.90 -39.97
C ARG A 210 -6.36 29.81 -40.17
N LYS A 211 -5.42 29.81 -39.23
CA LYS A 211 -4.22 30.67 -39.27
C LYS A 211 -3.21 30.30 -40.35
N SER A 212 -3.26 29.10 -40.95
CA SER A 212 -2.35 28.71 -42.03
C SER A 212 -2.89 29.00 -43.43
N ARG A 213 -4.09 29.59 -43.55
CA ARG A 213 -4.72 29.95 -44.83
C ARG A 213 -4.61 31.44 -45.17
N ASP A 214 -4.11 32.24 -44.24
CA ASP A 214 -3.74 33.65 -44.42
C ASP A 214 -2.22 33.76 -44.52
#